data_AF-A0A367M8L8-F1
#
_entry.id   AF-A0A367M8L8-F1
#
_cell.length_a   1.000
_cell.length_b   1.000
_cell.length_c   1.000
_cell.angle_alpha   90.00
_cell.angle_beta   90.00
_cell.angle_gamma   90.00
#
_symmetry.space_group_name_H-M   'P 1'
#
loop_
_entity.id
_entity.type
_entity.pdbx_description
1 polymer ?
#
loop_
_entity_poly.entity_id
_entity_poly.type
_entity_poly.pdbx_seq_one_letter_code
_entity_poly.pdbx_strand_id
1 'polypeptide(L)'
;ADIALVERDVGLLTQGYLTDPARVVGQKLRRPVVNDQVLAPVFLEQAEAVRKGDQVVILARTATINVKMPGEALSDGAPGQQIRVRNLRSQRIIKARVIEPGTVEVNM
;
A
#
# COMPACT_ATOMS: atom_id res chain seq x y z
N ALA A 1 -21.37 6.07 -3.80
CA ALA A 1 -20.93 4.68 -3.55
C ALA A 1 -20.36 4.19 -4.86
N ASP A 2 -19.06 3.88 -4.89
CA ASP A 2 -18.32 3.75 -6.15
C ASP A 2 -18.27 2.29 -6.66
N ILE A 3 -18.77 1.34 -5.87
CA ILE A 3 -18.84 -0.09 -6.18
C ILE A 3 -20.21 -0.65 -5.80
N ALA A 4 -20.66 -1.65 -6.54
CA ALA A 4 -21.86 -2.43 -6.26
C ALA A 4 -21.62 -3.91 -6.56
N LEU A 5 -22.26 -4.80 -5.78
CA LEU A 5 -22.32 -6.22 -6.12
C LEU A 5 -23.42 -6.45 -7.15
N VAL A 6 -23.10 -7.16 -8.22
CA VAL A 6 -24.04 -7.50 -9.29
C VAL A 6 -23.86 -8.96 -9.67
N GLU A 7 -24.96 -9.68 -9.86
CA GLU A 7 -24.93 -11.04 -10.40
C GLU A 7 -24.57 -11.01 -11.88
N ARG A 8 -23.52 -11.75 -12.26
CA ARG A 8 -23.05 -11.82 -13.64
C ARG A 8 -22.46 -13.20 -13.93
N ASP A 9 -22.56 -13.62 -15.19
CA ASP A 9 -21.98 -14.88 -15.64
C ASP A 9 -20.46 -14.85 -15.52
N VAL A 10 -19.91 -15.75 -14.68
CA VAL A 10 -18.49 -15.87 -14.39
C VAL A 10 -17.72 -16.65 -15.46
N GLY A 11 -18.41 -17.39 -16.34
CA GLY A 11 -17.79 -18.21 -17.38
C GLY A 11 -17.01 -17.40 -18.43
N LEU A 12 -17.35 -16.12 -18.59
CA LEU A 12 -16.69 -15.19 -19.52
C LEU A 12 -15.63 -14.30 -18.86
N LEU A 13 -15.47 -14.38 -17.53
CA LEU A 13 -14.57 -13.51 -16.75
C LEU A 13 -13.19 -14.15 -16.55
N THR A 14 -12.41 -14.21 -17.63
CA THR A 14 -11.08 -14.86 -17.65
C THR A 14 -9.99 -14.10 -16.89
N GLN A 15 -10.19 -12.81 -16.60
CA GLN A 15 -9.23 -11.95 -15.90
C GLN A 15 -9.35 -11.99 -14.37
N GLY A 16 -10.27 -12.81 -13.84
CA GLY A 16 -10.60 -12.86 -12.41
C GLY A 16 -11.62 -11.80 -11.99
N TYR A 17 -12.25 -12.03 -10.84
CA TYR A 17 -13.31 -11.18 -10.30
C TYR A 17 -13.21 -11.10 -8.78
N LEU A 18 -13.75 -10.04 -8.20
CA LEU A 18 -13.79 -9.83 -6.75
C LEU A 18 -15.23 -9.97 -6.26
N THR A 19 -15.45 -10.91 -5.33
CA THR A 19 -16.76 -11.14 -4.70
C THR A 19 -16.92 -10.40 -3.37
N ASP A 20 -15.80 -9.99 -2.77
CA ASP A 20 -15.77 -9.29 -1.50
C ASP A 20 -15.45 -7.80 -1.72
N PRO A 21 -16.41 -6.88 -1.48
CA PRO A 21 -16.19 -5.45 -1.62
C PRO A 21 -15.17 -4.91 -0.61
N ALA A 22 -14.96 -5.56 0.54
CA ALA A 22 -13.94 -5.15 1.51
C ALA A 22 -12.52 -5.26 0.94
N ARG A 23 -12.31 -6.14 -0.05
CA ARG A 23 -11.03 -6.26 -0.77
C ARG A 23 -10.79 -5.05 -1.68
N VAL A 24 -11.84 -4.37 -2.15
CA VAL A 24 -11.72 -3.25 -3.10
C VAL A 24 -11.51 -1.92 -2.35
N VAL A 25 -12.13 -1.77 -1.19
CA VAL A 25 -12.03 -0.56 -0.37
C VAL A 25 -10.58 -0.32 0.06
N GLY A 26 -10.05 0.87 -0.21
CA GLY A 26 -8.66 1.24 0.09
C GLY A 26 -7.65 0.92 -1.02
N GLN A 27 -8.09 0.28 -2.11
CA GLN A 27 -7.27 0.11 -3.31
C GLN A 27 -7.47 1.28 -4.28
N LYS A 28 -6.42 1.60 -5.04
CA LYS A 28 -6.43 2.61 -6.10
C LYS A 28 -6.57 1.92 -7.45
N LEU A 29 -7.34 2.52 -8.34
CA LEU A 29 -7.41 2.05 -9.73
C LEU A 29 -6.11 2.34 -10.46
N ARG A 30 -5.51 1.31 -11.06
CA ARG A 30 -4.30 1.43 -11.87
C ARG A 30 -4.59 1.95 -13.28
N ARG A 31 -5.82 1.75 -13.76
CA ARG A 31 -6.33 2.23 -15.05
C ARG A 31 -7.77 2.71 -14.87
N PRO A 32 -8.22 3.72 -15.64
CA PRO A 32 -9.62 4.12 -15.64
C PRO A 32 -10.49 2.92 -16.05
N VAL A 33 -11.57 2.70 -15.29
CA VAL A 33 -12.60 1.71 -15.58
C VAL A 33 -13.88 2.43 -16.00
N VAL A 34 -14.66 1.81 -16.88
CA VAL A 34 -15.98 2.30 -17.27
C VAL A 34 -17.05 1.82 -16.29
N ASN A 35 -18.18 2.54 -16.24
CA ASN A 35 -19.34 2.08 -15.49
C ASN A 35 -19.76 0.68 -15.95
N ASP A 36 -20.26 -0.13 -15.00
CA ASP A 36 -20.68 -1.52 -15.19
C ASP A 36 -19.56 -2.51 -15.60
N GLN A 37 -18.30 -2.10 -15.50
CA GLN A 37 -17.16 -2.99 -15.69
C GLN A 37 -16.91 -3.83 -14.44
N VAL A 38 -16.73 -5.14 -14.64
CA VAL A 38 -16.33 -6.05 -13.55
C VAL A 38 -14.91 -5.72 -13.11
N LEU A 39 -14.72 -5.48 -11.81
CA LEU A 39 -13.41 -5.22 -11.22
C LEU A 39 -12.63 -6.53 -11.09
N ALA A 40 -11.59 -6.66 -11.90
CA ALA A 40 -10.58 -7.70 -11.78
C ALA A 40 -9.45 -7.23 -10.85
N PRO A 41 -8.79 -8.13 -10.09
CA PRO A 41 -7.66 -7.78 -9.22
C PRO A 41 -6.52 -7.03 -9.94
N VAL A 42 -6.33 -7.28 -11.24
CA VAL A 42 -5.32 -6.62 -12.08
C VAL A 42 -5.57 -5.11 -12.27
N PHE A 43 -6.80 -4.64 -12.10
CA PHE A 43 -7.15 -3.21 -12.21
C PHE A 43 -6.93 -2.45 -10.91
N LEU A 44 -6.75 -3.17 -9.80
CA LEU A 44 -6.53 -2.60 -8.49
C LEU A 44 -5.04 -2.66 -8.17
N GLU A 45 -4.55 -1.55 -7.64
CA GLU A 45 -3.24 -1.45 -7.03
C GLU A 45 -3.46 -1.02 -5.60
N GLN A 46 -2.70 -1.56 -4.65
CA GLN A 46 -2.75 -1.01 -3.29
C GLN A 46 -2.42 0.47 -3.38
N ALA A 47 -3.26 1.31 -2.77
CA ALA A 47 -2.97 2.73 -2.70
C ALA A 47 -1.57 2.89 -2.08
N GLU A 48 -0.72 3.71 -2.71
CA GLU A 48 0.56 4.09 -2.14
C GLU A 48 0.30 4.61 -0.72
N ALA A 49 0.76 3.85 0.26
CA ALA A 49 0.63 4.23 1.66
C ALA A 49 1.65 5.32 2.02
N VAL A 50 2.75 5.39 1.26
CA VAL A 50 3.81 6.36 1.45
C VAL A 50 4.27 6.87 0.09
N ARG A 51 4.38 8.19 -0.08
CA ARG A 51 4.96 8.82 -1.27
C ARG A 51 6.37 9.35 -0.99
N LYS A 52 7.14 9.55 -2.05
CA LYS A 52 8.44 10.22 -1.96
C LYS A 52 8.27 11.65 -1.45
N GLY A 53 9.03 11.99 -0.41
CA GLY A 53 8.99 13.27 0.30
C GLY A 53 8.06 13.26 1.50
N ASP A 54 7.25 12.21 1.69
CA ASP A 54 6.37 12.13 2.86
C ASP A 54 7.18 11.93 4.13
N GLN A 55 6.73 12.60 5.18
CA GLN A 55 7.26 12.41 6.52
C GLN A 55 6.69 11.12 7.11
N VAL A 56 7.56 10.19 7.46
CA VAL A 56 7.19 8.86 7.96
C VAL A 56 7.75 8.60 9.35
N VAL A 57 7.11 7.72 10.09
CA VAL A 57 7.64 7.20 11.36
C VAL A 57 8.34 5.87 11.09
N ILE A 58 9.63 5.82 11.39
CA ILE A 58 10.45 4.62 11.37
C ILE A 58 10.29 3.89 12.70
N LEU A 59 9.72 2.69 12.64
CA LEU A 59 9.66 1.73 13.72
C LEU A 59 10.83 0.77 13.60
N ALA A 60 11.70 0.76 14.60
CA ALA A 60 12.76 -0.20 14.75
C ALA A 60 12.40 -1.14 15.90
N ARG A 61 12.11 -2.41 15.59
CA ARG A 61 11.75 -3.42 16.59
C ARG A 61 12.83 -4.51 16.63
N THR A 62 13.30 -4.80 17.84
CA THR A 62 14.13 -5.95 18.19
C THR A 62 13.47 -6.64 19.39
N ALA A 63 13.86 -7.88 19.73
CA ALA A 63 13.24 -8.69 20.78
C ALA A 63 13.05 -7.96 22.15
N THR A 64 13.92 -6.99 22.46
CA THR A 64 13.91 -6.24 23.73
C THR A 64 13.73 -4.73 23.57
N ILE A 65 13.74 -4.19 22.34
CA ILE A 65 13.82 -2.74 22.10
C ILE A 65 12.85 -2.33 21.00
N ASN A 66 12.05 -1.28 21.27
CA ASN A 66 11.19 -0.61 20.30
C ASN A 66 11.58 0.87 20.22
N VAL A 67 12.04 1.31 19.04
CA VAL A 67 12.44 2.71 18.80
C VAL A 67 11.54 3.31 17.71
N LYS A 68 11.06 4.53 17.96
CA LYS A 68 10.32 5.37 17.00
C LYS A 68 11.18 6.56 16.60
N MET A 69 11.40 6.74 15.31
CA MET A 69 12.18 7.87 14.78
C MET A 69 11.47 8.54 13.63
N PRO A 70 11.51 9.87 13.52
CA PRO A 70 11.02 10.57 12.34
C PRO A 70 11.97 10.33 11.16
N GLY A 71 11.39 10.10 9.99
CA GLY A 71 12.07 9.90 8.73
C GLY A 71 11.35 10.58 7.57
N GLU A 72 11.98 10.58 6.41
CA GLU A 72 11.45 11.08 5.15
C GLU A 72 11.57 9.98 4.11
N ALA A 73 10.47 9.64 3.45
CA ALA A 73 10.46 8.63 2.41
C ALA A 73 11.18 9.15 1.16
N LEU A 74 12.16 8.42 0.65
CA LEU A 74 12.88 8.75 -0.58
C LEU A 74 12.30 8.04 -1.81
N SER A 75 11.31 7.18 -1.61
CA SER A 75 10.67 6.40 -2.66
C SER A 75 9.22 6.13 -2.28
N ASP A 76 8.36 6.05 -3.28
CA ASP A 76 6.96 5.67 -3.12
C ASP A 76 6.85 4.18 -2.76
N GLY A 77 5.82 3.83 -1.99
CA GLY A 77 5.61 2.45 -1.54
C GLY A 77 4.19 2.14 -1.12
N ALA A 78 3.74 0.95 -1.53
CA ALA A 78 2.54 0.32 -1.00
C ALA A 78 2.83 -0.45 0.30
N PRO A 79 1.82 -0.72 1.15
CA PRO A 79 1.97 -1.59 2.31
C PRO A 79 2.64 -2.93 1.96
N GLY A 80 3.62 -3.35 2.76
CA GLY A 80 4.43 -4.55 2.54
C GLY A 80 5.63 -4.37 1.61
N GLN A 81 5.71 -3.27 0.84
CA GLN A 81 6.84 -2.98 -0.03
C GLN A 81 8.04 -2.42 0.76
N GLN A 82 9.26 -2.71 0.32
CA GLN A 82 10.47 -2.13 0.88
C GLN A 82 10.82 -0.81 0.17
N ILE A 83 10.89 0.28 0.92
CA ILE A 83 11.24 1.62 0.44
C ILE A 83 12.50 2.15 1.11
N ARG A 84 13.14 3.13 0.47
CA ARG A 84 14.27 3.87 1.04
C ARG A 84 13.73 5.04 1.85
N VAL A 85 14.21 5.17 3.08
CA VAL A 85 13.80 6.23 4.00
C VAL A 85 15.05 6.88 4.56
N ARG A 86 15.07 8.22 4.61
CA ARG A 86 16.11 8.99 5.29
C ARG A 86 15.67 9.23 6.73
N ASN A 87 16.50 8.86 7.69
CA ASN A 87 16.26 9.22 9.08
C ASN A 87 16.57 10.71 9.28
N LEU A 88 15.63 11.49 9.82
CA LEU A 88 15.82 12.93 9.97
C LEU A 88 16.80 13.30 11.11
N ARG A 89 16.96 12.42 12.11
CA ARG A 89 17.95 12.63 13.20
C ARG A 89 19.37 12.33 12.76
N SER A 90 19.60 11.20 12.09
CA SER A 90 20.95 10.73 11.76
C SER A 90 21.36 11.01 10.31
N GLN A 91 20.45 11.49 9.47
CA GLN A 91 20.64 11.71 8.03
C GLN A 91 21.02 10.43 7.24
N ARG A 92 20.96 9.25 7.87
CA ARG A 92 21.26 7.97 7.23
C ARG A 92 20.08 7.48 6.40
N ILE A 93 20.38 6.93 5.23
CA ILE A 93 19.39 6.28 4.37
C ILE A 93 19.31 4.80 4.75
N ILE A 94 18.12 4.35 5.12
CA ILE A 94 17.82 2.98 5.51
C ILE A 94 16.75 2.38 4.59
N LYS A 95 16.72 1.05 4.48
CA LYS A 95 15.68 0.33 3.78
C LYS A 95 14.64 -0.14 4.79
N ALA A 96 13.40 0.34 4.68
CA ALA A 96 12.31 0.01 5.60
C ALA A 96 11.14 -0.58 4.83
N ARG A 97 10.35 -1.44 5.46
CA ARG A 97 9.11 -1.99 4.91
C ARG A 97 7.95 -1.11 5.32
N VAL A 98 7.11 -0.69 4.37
CA VAL A 98 5.88 0.05 4.70
C VAL A 98 4.93 -0.90 5.41
N ILE A 99 4.43 -0.51 6.58
CA ILE A 99 3.41 -1.29 7.29
C ILE A 99 2.02 -0.68 7.11
N GLU A 100 1.95 0.64 7.17
CA GLU A 100 0.71 1.44 7.17
C GLU A 100 1.01 2.82 6.58
N PRO A 101 -0.01 3.61 6.22
CA PRO A 101 0.19 4.97 5.75
C PRO A 101 1.04 5.80 6.71
N GLY A 102 2.12 6.39 6.21
CA GLY A 102 3.05 7.18 7.01
C GLY A 102 3.91 6.40 8.01
N THR A 103 3.86 5.07 8.03
CA THR A 103 4.61 4.25 9.00
C THR A 103 5.40 3.13 8.32
N VAL A 104 6.69 3.04 8.67
CA VAL A 104 7.61 2.06 8.11
C VAL A 104 8.32 1.28 9.22
N GLU A 105 8.60 0.01 8.99
CA GLU A 105 9.30 -0.87 9.91
C GLU A 105 10.68 -1.26 9.37
N VAL A 106 11.68 -1.29 10.24
CA VAL A 106 12.99 -1.89 9.99
C VAL A 106 13.20 -3.03 10.97
N ASN A 107 13.48 -4.21 10.40
CA ASN A 107 14.01 -5.33 11.16
C ASN A 107 15.54 -5.16 11.20
N MET A 108 16.07 -4.94 12.40
CA MET A 108 17.50 -4.95 12.67
C MET A 108 18.01 -6.36 12.94
#